data_AF-Q66G29-F1
#
_entry.id   AF-Q66G29-F1
#
_cell.length_a   1.000
_cell.length_b   1.000
_cell.length_c   1.000
_cell.angle_alpha   90.00
_cell.angle_beta   90.00
_cell.angle_gamma   90.00
#
_symmetry.space_group_name_H-M   'P 1'
#
loop_
_entity.id
_entity.type
_entity.pdbx_description
1 polymer ?
#
loop_
_entity_poly.entity_id
_entity_poly.type
_entity_poly.pdbx_seq_one_letter_code
_entity_poly.pdbx_strand_id
1 'polypeptide(L)'
;MSYKILGGIITALVASFLLLLVQWSNLSKQIENKEKELVTVREANVVLKNILDIYHVNDMSNRVATARQLENERVLRNEYEENIRQFKAATIDDFCAAQHMPDRIINLLQE
;
A
#
# COMPACT_ATOMS: atom_id res chain seq x y z
N MET A 1 41.15 23.54 64.68
CA MET A 1 39.75 23.45 64.23
C MET A 1 39.61 23.53 62.71
N SER A 2 40.43 24.32 61.99
CA SER A 2 40.30 24.54 60.54
C SER A 2 40.46 23.32 59.63
N TYR A 3 41.28 22.32 59.98
CA TYR A 3 41.51 21.14 59.12
C TYR A 3 40.30 20.19 59.03
N LYS A 4 39.46 20.13 60.09
CA LYS A 4 38.25 19.29 60.09
C LYS A 4 37.16 19.87 59.19
N ILE A 5 37.02 21.19 59.17
CA ILE A 5 36.06 21.90 58.32
C ILE A 5 36.49 21.80 56.84
N LEU A 6 37.78 22.00 56.56
CA LEU A 6 38.33 21.85 55.21
C LEU A 6 38.17 20.43 54.67
N GLY A 7 38.42 19.41 55.51
CA GLY A 7 38.20 18.00 55.14
C GLY A 7 36.74 17.69 54.81
N GLY A 8 35.79 18.18 55.62
CA GLY A 8 34.36 18.00 55.36
C GLY A 8 33.88 18.63 54.06
N ILE A 9 34.37 19.84 53.72
CA ILE A 9 34.05 20.52 52.45
C ILE A 9 34.57 19.70 51.27
N ILE A 10 35.81 19.20 51.33
CA ILE A 10 36.39 18.37 50.27
C ILE A 10 35.57 17.09 50.09
N THR A 11 35.18 16.42 51.17
CA THR A 11 34.34 15.21 51.09
C THR A 11 32.98 15.50 50.46
N ALA A 12 32.32 16.60 50.82
CA ALA A 12 31.05 17.00 50.22
C ALA A 12 31.18 17.30 48.71
N LEU A 13 32.28 17.94 48.31
CA LEU A 13 32.56 18.28 46.91
C LEU A 13 32.81 17.03 46.08
N VAL A 14 33.59 16.08 46.61
CA VAL A 14 33.83 14.78 45.96
C VAL A 14 32.54 13.97 45.84
N ALA A 15 31.73 13.92 46.91
CA ALA A 15 30.44 13.22 46.88
C ALA A 15 29.48 13.85 45.85
N SER A 16 29.42 15.18 45.78
CA SER A 16 28.62 15.90 44.79
C SER A 16 29.08 15.59 43.36
N PHE A 17 30.39 15.60 43.12
CA PHE A 17 30.96 15.27 41.81
C PHE A 17 30.64 13.83 41.38
N LEU A 18 30.72 12.86 42.30
CA LEU A 18 30.35 11.47 42.02
C LEU A 18 28.87 11.32 41.68
N LEU A 19 27.98 12.02 42.39
CA LEU A 19 26.54 12.03 42.08
C LEU A 19 26.27 12.58 40.68
N LEU A 20 26.94 13.67 40.31
CA LEU A 20 26.84 14.25 38.96
C LEU A 20 27.32 13.28 37.88
N LEU A 21 28.43 12.58 38.11
CA LEU A 21 28.94 11.56 37.17
C LEU A 21 27.96 10.40 36.99
N VAL A 22 27.38 9.90 38.09
CA VAL A 22 26.37 8.83 38.02
C VAL A 22 25.15 9.30 37.25
N GLN A 23 24.66 10.52 37.53
CA GLN A 23 23.53 11.09 36.83
C GLN A 23 23.80 11.27 35.33
N TRP A 24 24.99 11.77 34.97
CA TRP A 24 25.41 11.92 33.58
C TRP A 24 25.46 10.57 32.86
N SER A 25 26.02 9.53 33.50
CA SER A 25 26.07 8.19 32.93
C SER A 25 24.68 7.59 32.68
N ASN A 26 23.74 7.82 33.60
CA ASN A 26 22.36 7.34 33.44
C ASN A 26 21.63 8.09 32.32
N LEU A 27 21.81 9.41 32.24
CA LEU A 27 21.26 10.23 31.16
C LEU A 27 21.81 9.79 29.79
N SER A 28 23.12 9.58 29.69
CA SER A 28 23.77 9.10 28.47
C SER A 28 23.20 7.75 28.03
N LYS A 29 23.03 6.80 28.95
CA LYS A 29 22.38 5.51 28.65
C LYS A 29 20.93 5.64 28.19
N GLN A 30 20.16 6.55 28.79
CA GLN A 30 18.77 6.79 28.38
C GLN A 30 18.70 7.38 26.97
N ILE A 31 19.58 8.33 26.65
CA ILE A 31 19.68 8.91 25.31
C ILE A 31 20.03 7.83 24.29
N GLU A 32 21.06 7.02 24.54
CA GLU A 32 21.47 5.94 23.63
C GLU A 32 20.33 4.93 23.38
N ASN A 33 19.61 4.54 24.44
CA ASN A 33 18.47 3.64 24.32
C ASN A 33 17.35 4.26 23.47
N LYS A 34 17.07 5.55 23.66
CA LYS A 34 16.05 6.27 22.88
C LYS A 34 16.46 6.44 21.43
N GLU A 35 17.73 6.72 21.16
CA GLU A 35 18.24 6.80 19.79
C GLU A 35 18.13 5.47 19.07
N LYS A 36 18.46 4.35 19.73
CA LYS A 36 18.26 3.00 19.17
C LYS A 36 16.79 2.75 18.84
N GLU A 37 15.88 3.05 19.77
CA GLU A 37 14.44 2.93 19.55
C GLU A 37 13.98 3.80 18.36
N LEU A 38 14.43 5.05 18.30
CA LEU A 38 14.15 5.97 17.20
C LEU A 38 14.66 5.47 15.84
N VAL A 39 15.86 4.88 15.79
CA VAL A 39 16.41 4.28 14.58
C VAL A 39 15.55 3.10 14.12
N THR A 40 15.18 2.19 15.03
CA THR A 40 14.32 1.04 14.69
C THR A 40 12.95 1.48 14.17
N VAL A 41 12.33 2.48 14.80
CA VAL A 41 11.04 3.03 14.36
C VAL A 41 11.19 3.74 13.02
N ARG A 42 12.29 4.46 12.80
CA ARG A 42 12.57 5.11 11.51
C ARG A 42 12.71 4.08 10.39
N GLU A 43 13.47 3.02 10.61
CA GLU A 43 13.63 1.92 9.63
C GLU A 43 12.29 1.28 9.30
N ALA A 44 11.49 0.96 10.32
CA ALA A 44 10.14 0.41 10.14
C ALA A 44 9.24 1.35 9.31
N ASN A 45 9.29 2.66 9.59
CA ASN A 45 8.52 3.66 8.84
C ASN A 45 8.98 3.80 7.39
N VAL A 46 10.28 3.67 7.09
CA VAL A 46 10.80 3.66 5.71
C VAL A 46 10.27 2.45 4.96
N VAL A 47 10.31 1.27 5.58
CA VAL A 47 9.76 0.04 4.99
C VAL A 47 8.26 0.19 4.74
N LEU A 48 7.51 0.68 5.72
CA LEU A 48 6.06 0.87 5.60
C LEU A 48 5.71 1.88 4.50
N LYS A 49 6.48 2.97 4.38
CA LYS A 49 6.31 3.95 3.31
C LYS A 49 6.54 3.33 1.93
N ASN A 50 7.61 2.54 1.76
CA ASN A 50 7.89 1.87 0.50
C ASN A 50 6.76 0.89 0.11
N ILE A 51 6.23 0.16 1.09
CA ILE A 51 5.06 -0.71 0.88
C ILE A 51 3.86 0.13 0.41
N LEU A 52 3.57 1.24 1.09
CA LEU A 52 2.46 2.12 0.71
C LEU A 52 2.61 2.67 -0.71
N ASP A 53 3.82 3.09 -1.10
CA ASP A 53 4.10 3.59 -2.44
C ASP A 53 3.82 2.52 -3.51
N ILE A 54 4.21 1.26 -3.27
CA ILE A 54 3.91 0.12 -4.16
C ILE A 54 2.39 -0.10 -4.26
N TYR A 55 1.69 -0.15 -3.14
CA TYR A 55 0.23 -0.32 -3.13
C TYR A 55 -0.49 0.81 -3.87
N HIS A 56 -0.02 2.05 -3.72
CA HIS A 56 -0.60 3.20 -4.40
C HIS A 56 -0.42 3.11 -5.92
N VAL A 57 0.78 2.76 -6.40
CA VAL A 57 1.03 2.53 -7.84
C VAL A 57 0.15 1.39 -8.37
N ASN A 58 0.00 0.30 -7.62
CA ASN A 58 -0.86 -0.81 -8.01
C ASN A 58 -2.34 -0.42 -8.08
N ASP A 59 -2.86 0.33 -7.10
CA ASP A 59 -4.25 0.81 -7.12
C ASP A 59 -4.50 1.71 -8.33
N MET A 60 -3.59 2.65 -8.61
CA MET A 60 -3.67 3.49 -9.80
C MET A 60 -3.68 2.66 -11.10
N SER A 61 -2.78 1.68 -11.21
CA SER A 61 -2.72 0.80 -12.39
C SER A 61 -4.00 -0.02 -12.55
N ASN A 62 -4.53 -0.56 -11.44
CA ASN A 62 -5.75 -1.36 -11.45
C ASN A 62 -6.98 -0.53 -11.83
N ARG A 63 -7.09 0.72 -11.35
CA ARG A 63 -8.15 1.66 -11.77
C ARG A 63 -8.09 1.93 -13.27
N VAL A 64 -6.89 2.15 -13.82
CA VAL A 64 -6.71 2.37 -15.25
C VAL A 64 -7.07 1.11 -16.05
N ALA A 65 -6.65 -0.08 -15.60
CA ALA A 65 -7.01 -1.34 -16.24
C ALA A 65 -8.53 -1.57 -16.22
N THR A 66 -9.17 -1.33 -15.09
CA THR A 66 -10.63 -1.44 -14.94
C THR A 66 -11.37 -0.46 -15.84
N ALA A 67 -10.90 0.79 -15.94
CA ALA A 67 -11.49 1.78 -16.83
C ALA A 67 -11.38 1.37 -18.30
N ARG A 68 -10.23 0.82 -18.72
CA ARG A 68 -10.04 0.29 -20.08
C ARG A 68 -10.93 -0.91 -20.35
N GLN A 69 -11.05 -1.84 -19.39
CA GLN A 69 -11.93 -2.99 -19.53
C GLN A 69 -13.39 -2.56 -19.69
N LEU A 70 -13.84 -1.64 -18.84
CA LEU A 70 -15.21 -1.14 -18.89
C LEU A 70 -15.52 -0.46 -20.22
N GLU A 71 -14.57 0.27 -20.79
CA GLU A 71 -14.73 0.91 -22.10
C GLU A 71 -14.78 -0.13 -23.23
N ASN A 72 -13.89 -1.12 -23.21
CA ASN A 72 -13.92 -2.20 -24.19
C ASN A 72 -15.24 -2.98 -24.14
N GLU A 73 -15.77 -3.26 -22.94
CA GLU A 73 -17.06 -3.92 -22.78
C GLU A 73 -18.22 -3.08 -23.35
N ARG A 74 -18.17 -1.74 -23.20
CA ARG A 74 -19.17 -0.86 -23.82
C ARG A 74 -19.11 -0.88 -25.34
N VAL A 75 -17.91 -0.81 -25.91
CA VAL A 75 -17.70 -0.88 -27.36
C VAL A 75 -18.23 -2.21 -27.90
N LEU A 76 -17.82 -3.33 -27.30
CA LEU A 76 -18.27 -4.66 -27.72
C LEU A 76 -19.79 -4.83 -27.62
N ARG A 77 -20.42 -4.30 -26.57
CA ARG A 77 -21.89 -4.31 -26.45
C ARG A 77 -22.56 -3.51 -27.56
N ASN A 78 -22.05 -2.33 -27.87
CA ASN A 78 -22.60 -1.48 -28.92
C ASN A 78 -22.45 -2.14 -30.30
N GLU A 79 -21.27 -2.68 -30.61
CA GLU A 79 -21.02 -3.42 -31.86
C GLU A 79 -21.93 -4.65 -31.98
N TYR A 80 -22.07 -5.41 -30.89
CA TYR A 80 -22.97 -6.56 -30.86
C TYR A 80 -24.43 -6.18 -31.08
N GLU A 81 -24.91 -5.11 -30.42
CA GLU A 81 -26.27 -4.61 -30.63
C GLU A 81 -26.49 -4.12 -32.06
N GLU A 82 -25.52 -3.43 -32.65
CA GLU A 82 -25.59 -2.96 -34.03
C GLU A 82 -25.66 -4.12 -35.01
N ASN A 83 -24.79 -5.13 -34.85
CA ASN A 83 -24.79 -6.34 -35.66
C ASN A 83 -26.13 -7.09 -35.55
N ILE A 84 -26.70 -7.20 -34.34
CA ILE A 84 -28.04 -7.80 -34.16
C ILE A 84 -29.10 -7.00 -34.90
N ARG A 85 -29.07 -5.66 -34.81
CA ARG A 85 -30.05 -4.80 -35.49
C ARG A 85 -29.96 -4.98 -37.01
N GLN A 86 -28.75 -5.00 -37.56
CA GLN A 86 -28.51 -5.23 -38.98
C GLN A 86 -28.98 -6.63 -39.42
N PHE A 87 -28.65 -7.67 -38.64
CA PHE A 87 -29.11 -9.04 -38.90
C PHE A 87 -30.64 -9.13 -38.90
N LYS A 88 -31.30 -8.56 -37.89
CA LYS A 88 -32.77 -8.52 -37.82
C LYS A 88 -33.36 -7.78 -39.03
N ALA A 89 -32.81 -6.63 -39.39
CA ALA A 89 -33.28 -5.88 -40.55
C ALA A 89 -33.15 -6.67 -41.87
N ALA A 90 -32.04 -7.40 -42.05
CA ALA A 90 -31.81 -8.23 -43.23
C ALA A 90 -32.69 -9.50 -43.27
N THR A 91 -33.22 -9.93 -42.13
CA THR A 91 -33.98 -11.19 -41.99
C THR A 91 -35.47 -11.00 -41.74
N ILE A 92 -35.97 -9.75 -41.76
CA ILE A 92 -37.37 -9.39 -41.49
C ILE A 92 -38.38 -10.18 -42.34
N ASP A 93 -38.06 -10.46 -43.61
CA ASP A 93 -38.94 -11.16 -44.54
C ASP A 93 -38.59 -12.66 -44.70
N ASP A 94 -37.57 -13.16 -43.99
CA ASP A 94 -37.14 -14.56 -44.07
C ASP A 94 -37.63 -15.35 -42.84
N PHE A 95 -38.71 -16.11 -43.05
CA PHE A 95 -39.31 -16.96 -42.02
C PHE A 95 -38.34 -18.02 -41.46
N CYS A 96 -37.41 -18.51 -42.27
CA CYS A 96 -36.40 -19.48 -41.82
C CYS A 96 -35.36 -18.82 -40.92
N ALA A 97 -34.99 -17.57 -41.18
CA ALA A 97 -34.01 -16.82 -40.38
C ALA A 97 -34.58 -16.32 -39.04
N ALA A 98 -35.90 -16.15 -38.94
CA ALA A 98 -36.58 -15.84 -37.67
C ALA A 98 -36.62 -17.02 -36.68
N GLN A 99 -36.36 -18.24 -37.16
CA GLN A 99 -36.43 -19.46 -36.36
C GLN A 99 -35.06 -19.76 -35.72
N HIS A 100 -35.05 -20.08 -34.42
CA HIS A 100 -33.80 -20.40 -33.72
C HIS A 100 -33.15 -21.64 -34.35
N MET A 101 -31.92 -21.49 -34.87
CA MET A 101 -31.16 -22.62 -35.40
C MET A 101 -30.81 -23.57 -34.25
N PRO A 102 -31.05 -24.88 -34.35
CA PRO A 102 -30.74 -25.82 -33.27
C PRO A 102 -29.23 -25.80 -32.94
N ASP A 103 -28.87 -25.76 -31.65
CA ASP A 103 -27.47 -25.70 -31.18
C ASP A 103 -26.57 -26.78 -31.79
N ARG A 104 -27.16 -27.95 -32.07
CA ARG A 104 -26.50 -29.09 -32.72
C ARG A 104 -25.93 -28.74 -34.11
N ILE A 105 -26.63 -27.88 -34.86
CA ILE A 105 -26.23 -27.43 -36.19
C ILE A 105 -25.23 -26.27 -36.06
N ILE A 106 -25.41 -25.38 -35.08
CA ILE A 106 -24.47 -24.29 -34.82
C ILE A 106 -23.07 -24.83 -34.48
N ASN A 107 -23.00 -25.84 -33.59
CA ASN A 107 -21.73 -26.47 -33.22
C ASN A 107 -21.03 -27.12 -34.42
N LEU A 108 -21.79 -27.64 -35.39
CA LEU A 108 -21.26 -28.27 -36.61
C LEU A 108 -20.70 -27.24 -37.61
N LEU A 109 -21.09 -25.97 -37.49
CA LEU A 109 -20.61 -24.86 -38.32
C LEU A 109 -19.43 -24.08 -37.69
N GLN A 110 -19.19 -24.27 -36.38
CA GLN A 110 -18.08 -23.66 -35.65
C GLN A 110 -16.82 -24.53 -35.60
N GLU A 111 -16.93 -25.81 -36.00
CA GLU A 111 -15.82 -26.74 -36.20
C GLU A 111 -15.16 -26.55 -37.59
#